data_AF-A0A7W1AHG5-F1
#
_entry.id   AF-A0A7W1AHG5-F1
#
_cell.length_a   1.000
_cell.length_b   1.000
_cell.length_c   1.000
_cell.angle_alpha   90.00
_cell.angle_beta   90.00
_cell.angle_gamma   90.00
#
_symmetry.space_group_name_H-M   'P 1'
#
loop_
_entity.id
_entity.type
_entity.pdbx_description
1 polymer ?
#
loop_
_entity_poly.entity_id
_entity_poly.type
_entity_poly.pdbx_seq_one_letter_code
_entity_poly.pdbx_strand_id
1 'polypeptide(L)'
;MARAKGKSKSKAKPAEPLPVERSRVPAALTIALGIVLVIVGFVITAVSFSAPTATGGKVLIAYGPVIIGFVAIARGALQLAPLAPTGLPRKPDPRRWIYGGIALLFAVVQMYCAIAVIPNRLPSAAVHLWSFPVLTLAMAVGTLSGMRYGWWVTVLGGGALLLSVMLVIVRILVSAAFLAGVYGAFGKAAATFSFVSIALIAQVAGLVPIFHIRWAMSRRGKRAFGV
;
A
#
# COMPACT_ATOMS: atom_id res chain seq x y z
N MET A 1 10.41 56.78 55.69
CA MET A 1 10.23 56.05 54.41
C MET A 1 11.17 54.85 54.37
N ALA A 2 10.71 53.65 54.75
CA ALA A 2 11.53 52.44 54.82
C ALA A 2 11.12 51.47 53.70
N ARG A 3 12.07 51.14 52.83
CA ARG A 3 11.88 50.34 51.60
C ARG A 3 12.10 48.86 51.94
N ALA A 4 11.01 48.08 52.03
CA ALA A 4 11.07 46.64 52.25
C ALA A 4 11.54 45.91 50.98
N LYS A 5 12.77 45.37 51.02
CA LYS A 5 13.33 44.48 49.99
C LYS A 5 12.66 43.11 50.08
N GLY A 6 11.70 42.84 49.20
CA GLY A 6 11.13 41.50 48.99
C GLY A 6 12.15 40.55 48.39
N LYS A 7 12.56 39.54 49.15
CA LYS A 7 13.40 38.42 48.68
C LYS A 7 12.62 37.59 47.64
N SER A 8 13.00 37.75 46.38
CA SER A 8 12.65 36.87 45.27
C SER A 8 13.10 35.43 45.59
N LYS A 9 12.14 34.55 45.88
CA LYS A 9 12.38 33.10 45.98
C LYS A 9 12.68 32.58 44.57
N SER A 10 13.96 32.34 44.30
CA SER A 10 14.42 31.59 43.13
C SER A 10 13.71 30.23 43.10
N LYS A 11 12.69 30.11 42.23
CA LYS A 11 12.06 28.83 41.91
C LYS A 11 13.11 28.04 41.12
N ALA A 12 13.69 27.03 41.78
CA ALA A 12 14.56 26.06 41.14
C ALA A 12 13.86 25.55 39.87
N LYS A 13 14.51 25.77 38.72
CA LYS A 13 14.05 25.31 37.42
C LYS A 13 14.00 23.77 37.51
N PRO A 14 12.82 23.12 37.36
CA PRO A 14 12.73 21.68 37.45
C PRO A 14 13.72 21.06 36.46
N ALA A 15 14.51 20.12 36.94
CA ALA A 15 15.55 19.47 36.16
C ALA A 15 14.96 18.96 34.85
N GLU A 16 15.51 19.45 33.74
CA GLU A 16 15.09 19.05 32.41
C GLU A 16 15.36 17.54 32.28
N PRO A 17 14.33 16.71 32.04
CA PRO A 17 14.55 15.27 31.94
C PRO A 17 15.53 15.01 30.80
N LEU A 18 16.61 14.30 31.12
CA LEU A 18 17.66 13.97 30.16
C LEU A 18 17.02 13.37 28.90
N PRO A 19 17.46 13.79 27.70
CA PRO A 19 16.91 13.26 26.46
C PRO A 19 17.12 11.75 26.45
N VAL A 20 16.02 11.00 26.56
CA VAL A 20 16.04 9.56 26.43
C VAL A 20 16.48 9.26 25.00
N GLU A 21 17.73 8.83 24.86
CA GLU A 21 18.33 8.42 23.59
C GLU A 21 17.61 7.15 23.11
N ARG A 22 16.45 7.34 22.46
CA ARG A 22 15.72 6.25 21.82
C ARG A 22 16.57 5.75 20.65
N SER A 23 17.22 4.61 20.87
CA SER A 23 17.96 3.87 19.85
C SER A 23 17.18 3.83 18.54
N ARG A 24 17.75 4.41 17.48
CA ARG A 24 17.18 4.44 16.12
C ARG A 24 17.45 3.16 15.32
N VAL A 25 18.38 2.34 15.81
CA VAL A 25 18.81 1.07 15.20
C VAL A 25 17.69 0.02 15.04
N PRO A 26 16.72 -0.16 15.96
CA PRO A 26 15.74 -1.24 15.85
C PRO A 26 14.73 -1.01 14.71
N ALA A 27 14.42 0.24 14.35
CA ALA A 27 13.40 0.53 13.34
C ALA A 27 13.87 0.19 11.92
N ALA A 28 15.09 0.60 11.56
CA ALA A 28 15.69 0.25 10.27
C ALA A 28 15.84 -1.27 10.11
N LEU A 29 16.26 -1.95 11.17
CA LEU A 29 16.38 -3.41 11.19
C LEU A 29 15.00 -4.08 11.00
N THR A 30 13.95 -3.59 11.65
CA THR A 30 12.58 -4.12 11.50
C THR A 30 12.06 -4.00 10.07
N ILE A 31 12.36 -2.90 9.38
CA ILE A 31 12.00 -2.72 7.96
C ILE A 31 12.79 -3.70 7.08
N ALA A 32 14.10 -3.79 7.27
CA ALA A 32 14.95 -4.70 6.49
C ALA A 32 14.48 -6.16 6.63
N LEU A 33 14.18 -6.58 7.86
CA LEU A 33 13.67 -7.92 8.17
C LEU A 33 12.30 -8.15 7.52
N GLY A 34 11.44 -7.14 7.52
CA GLY A 34 10.16 -7.19 6.81
C GLY A 34 10.30 -7.32 5.29
N ILE A 35 11.24 -6.59 4.67
CA ILE A 35 11.53 -6.71 3.23
C ILE A 35 12.02 -8.12 2.90
N VAL A 36 12.97 -8.66 3.68
CA VAL A 36 13.48 -10.02 3.51
C VAL A 36 12.35 -11.04 3.60
N LEU A 37 11.45 -10.91 4.58
CA LEU A 37 10.27 -11.76 4.74
C LEU A 37 9.32 -11.72 3.53
N VAL A 38 9.08 -10.53 2.96
CA VAL A 38 8.27 -10.39 1.74
C VAL A 38 8.93 -11.12 0.57
N ILE A 39 10.23 -10.90 0.35
CA ILE A 39 10.98 -11.56 -0.74
C ILE A 39 10.94 -13.07 -0.58
N VAL A 40 11.27 -13.58 0.61
CA VAL A 40 11.25 -15.01 0.92
C VAL A 40 9.86 -15.59 0.71
N GLY A 41 8.81 -14.91 1.17
CA GLY A 41 7.43 -15.34 0.96
C GLY A 41 7.04 -15.43 -0.52
N PHE A 42 7.47 -14.46 -1.34
CA PHE A 42 7.26 -14.52 -2.79
C PHE A 42 8.01 -15.69 -3.44
N VAL A 43 9.24 -15.97 -3.03
CA VAL A 43 10.02 -17.13 -3.52
C VAL A 43 9.32 -18.45 -3.14
N ILE A 44 8.92 -18.60 -1.87
CA ILE A 44 8.19 -19.79 -1.41
C ILE A 44 6.91 -19.98 -2.20
N THR A 45 6.16 -18.89 -2.44
CA THR A 45 4.94 -18.91 -3.25
C THR A 45 5.24 -19.39 -4.67
N ALA A 46 6.22 -18.79 -5.35
CA ALA A 46 6.58 -19.15 -6.72
C ALA A 46 6.98 -20.62 -6.84
N VAL A 47 7.79 -21.13 -5.90
CA VAL A 47 8.21 -22.53 -5.88
C VAL A 47 7.04 -23.46 -5.55
N SER A 48 6.22 -23.12 -4.55
CA SER A 48 5.11 -23.98 -4.09
C SER A 48 3.98 -24.13 -5.10
N PHE A 49 3.75 -23.10 -5.92
CA PHE A 49 2.72 -23.12 -6.96
C PHE A 49 3.24 -23.48 -8.36
N SER A 50 4.52 -23.87 -8.47
CA SER A 50 5.07 -24.42 -9.73
C SER A 50 4.51 -25.81 -10.06
N ALA A 51 3.97 -26.52 -9.06
CA ALA A 51 3.33 -27.82 -9.23
C ALA A 51 1.79 -27.70 -9.12
N PRO A 52 1.01 -28.39 -9.99
CA PRO A 52 -0.45 -28.29 -10.02
C PRO A 52 -1.18 -28.92 -8.81
N THR A 53 -0.45 -29.48 -7.83
CA THR A 53 -1.02 -30.21 -6.68
C THR A 53 -1.06 -29.37 -5.39
N ALA A 54 -1.21 -28.05 -5.50
CA ALA A 54 -1.27 -27.17 -4.33
C ALA A 54 -2.61 -27.32 -3.59
N THR A 55 -2.62 -28.07 -2.49
CA THR A 55 -3.72 -28.14 -1.52
C THR A 55 -3.81 -26.83 -0.72
N GLY A 56 -5.02 -26.46 -0.29
CA GLY A 56 -5.30 -25.17 0.36
C GLY A 56 -4.45 -24.86 1.61
N GLY A 57 -3.91 -25.86 2.30
CA GLY A 57 -2.97 -25.64 3.43
C GLY A 57 -1.62 -25.02 3.02
N LYS A 58 -1.17 -25.24 1.78
CA LYS A 58 0.09 -24.65 1.26
C LYS A 58 -0.04 -23.14 1.04
N VAL A 59 -1.26 -22.63 0.84
CA VAL A 59 -1.57 -21.20 0.70
C VAL A 59 -1.13 -20.47 1.97
N LEU A 60 -1.55 -20.92 3.15
CA LEU A 60 -1.25 -20.22 4.41
C LEU A 60 0.27 -20.16 4.70
N ILE A 61 0.97 -21.25 4.40
CA ILE A 61 2.43 -21.35 4.58
C ILE A 61 3.18 -20.48 3.57
N ALA A 62 2.70 -20.39 2.33
CA ALA A 62 3.31 -19.56 1.31
C ALA A 62 3.13 -18.06 1.59
N TYR A 63 1.96 -17.65 2.07
CA TYR A 63 1.62 -16.22 2.24
C TYR A 63 1.87 -15.68 3.65
N GLY A 64 1.99 -16.53 4.67
CA GLY A 64 2.33 -16.13 6.03
C GLY A 64 3.55 -15.21 6.10
N PRO A 65 4.69 -15.59 5.50
CA PRO A 65 5.89 -14.75 5.45
C PRO A 65 5.66 -13.40 4.76
N VAL A 66 4.87 -13.38 3.68
CA VAL A 66 4.54 -12.14 2.93
C VAL A 66 3.76 -11.18 3.84
N ILE A 67 2.70 -11.67 4.48
CA ILE A 67 1.85 -10.86 5.38
C ILE A 67 2.67 -10.34 6.57
N ILE A 68 3.43 -11.22 7.22
CA ILE A 68 4.29 -10.85 8.37
C ILE A 68 5.33 -9.82 7.94
N GLY A 69 5.93 -10.00 6.76
CA GLY A 69 6.89 -9.06 6.19
C GLY A 69 6.28 -7.67 5.99
N PHE A 70 5.07 -7.58 5.43
CA PHE A 70 4.37 -6.31 5.29
C PHE A 70 4.02 -5.66 6.63
N VAL A 71 3.58 -6.44 7.63
CA VAL A 71 3.32 -5.92 8.99
C VAL A 71 4.60 -5.37 9.63
N ALA A 72 5.73 -6.08 9.46
CA ALA A 72 7.03 -5.63 9.95
C ALA A 72 7.49 -4.34 9.26
N ILE A 73 7.36 -4.24 7.93
CA ILE A 73 7.65 -3.01 7.17
C ILE A 73 6.78 -1.86 7.68
N ALA A 74 5.46 -2.09 7.83
CA ALA A 74 4.53 -1.06 8.31
C ALA A 74 4.89 -0.60 9.74
N ARG A 75 5.19 -1.53 10.66
CA ARG A 75 5.63 -1.20 12.02
C ARG A 75 6.94 -0.43 12.02
N GLY A 76 7.93 -0.87 11.26
CA GLY A 76 9.22 -0.19 11.17
C GLY A 76 9.08 1.22 10.55
N ALA A 77 8.23 1.37 9.53
CA ALA A 77 7.93 2.67 8.92
C ALA A 77 7.24 3.62 9.91
N LEU A 78 6.31 3.13 10.74
CA LEU A 78 5.68 3.91 11.81
C LEU A 78 6.68 4.33 12.90
N GLN A 79 7.71 3.52 13.17
CA GLN A 79 8.78 3.86 14.12
C GLN A 79 9.78 4.87 13.53
N LEU A 80 10.04 4.80 12.22
CA LEU A 80 10.89 5.77 11.50
C LEU A 80 10.18 7.08 11.17
N ALA A 81 8.86 7.15 11.30
CA ALA A 81 8.09 8.38 11.11
C ALA A 81 8.69 9.47 12.02
N PRO A 82 9.40 10.46 11.47
CA PRO A 82 10.12 11.42 12.28
C PRO A 82 9.13 12.20 13.12
N LEU A 83 9.31 12.22 14.44
CA LEU A 83 8.84 13.34 15.24
C LEU A 83 9.52 14.57 14.65
N ALA A 84 8.80 15.32 13.81
CA ALA A 84 9.36 16.46 13.11
C ALA A 84 10.03 17.42 14.12
N PRO A 85 11.18 18.04 13.79
CA PRO A 85 11.94 18.92 14.70
C PRO A 85 11.20 20.19 15.14
N THR A 86 9.95 20.37 14.72
CA THR A 86 9.19 21.61 14.93
C THR A 86 8.62 21.76 16.35
N GLY A 87 8.87 20.82 17.27
CA GLY A 87 8.45 20.90 18.68
C GLY A 87 6.93 20.87 18.93
N LEU A 88 6.12 21.10 17.90
CA LEU A 88 4.67 21.02 17.97
C LEU A 88 4.20 19.62 17.56
N PRO A 89 3.46 18.90 18.41
CA PRO A 89 2.85 17.63 18.04
C PRO A 89 1.87 17.85 16.89
N ARG A 90 2.27 17.52 15.66
CA ARG A 90 1.36 17.48 14.51
C ARG A 90 0.33 16.39 14.80
N LYS A 91 -0.93 16.79 15.05
CA LYS A 91 -2.03 15.83 15.12
C LYS A 91 -2.02 14.99 13.84
N PRO A 92 -1.94 13.65 13.93
CA PRO A 92 -2.04 12.78 12.77
C PRO A 92 -3.33 13.09 12.00
N ASP A 93 -3.24 13.29 10.68
CA ASP A 93 -4.44 13.47 9.86
C ASP A 93 -5.20 12.13 9.79
N PRO A 94 -6.45 12.03 10.33
CA PRO A 94 -7.21 10.78 10.33
C PRO A 94 -7.50 10.26 8.92
N ARG A 95 -7.54 11.14 7.91
CA ARG A 95 -7.78 10.76 6.51
C ARG A 95 -6.74 9.78 5.99
N ARG A 96 -5.49 9.91 6.46
CA ARG A 96 -4.39 9.01 6.07
C ARG A 96 -4.70 7.56 6.43
N TRP A 97 -5.27 7.33 7.61
CA TRP A 97 -5.65 6.00 8.07
C TRP A 97 -6.86 5.45 7.33
N ILE A 98 -7.84 6.30 7.02
CA ILE A 98 -9.02 5.92 6.25
C ILE A 98 -8.60 5.49 4.83
N TYR A 99 -7.86 6.35 4.12
CA TYR A 99 -7.41 6.06 2.76
C TYR A 99 -6.45 4.87 2.74
N GLY A 100 -5.40 4.89 3.54
CA GLY A 100 -4.43 3.80 3.61
C GLY A 100 -5.04 2.47 4.04
N GLY A 101 -5.99 2.49 4.98
CA GLY A 101 -6.73 1.30 5.41
C GLY A 101 -7.63 0.72 4.32
N ILE A 102 -8.36 1.58 3.60
CA ILE A 102 -9.17 1.16 2.44
C ILE A 102 -8.27 0.56 1.36
N ALA A 103 -7.15 1.20 1.02
CA ALA A 103 -6.21 0.67 0.04
C ALA A 103 -5.63 -0.67 0.47
N LEU A 104 -5.30 -0.83 1.76
CA LEU A 104 -4.81 -2.10 2.30
C LEU A 104 -5.87 -3.21 2.20
N LEU A 105 -7.12 -2.92 2.55
CA LEU A 105 -8.23 -3.86 2.41
C LEU A 105 -8.40 -4.30 0.95
N PHE A 106 -8.39 -3.34 0.01
CA PHE A 106 -8.46 -3.63 -1.42
C PHE A 106 -7.28 -4.47 -1.90
N ALA A 107 -6.06 -4.18 -1.45
CA ALA A 107 -4.88 -4.96 -1.78
C ALA A 107 -5.04 -6.42 -1.32
N VAL A 108 -5.53 -6.65 -0.10
CA VAL A 108 -5.77 -8.00 0.44
C VAL A 108 -6.84 -8.74 -0.37
N VAL A 109 -7.97 -8.08 -0.68
CA VAL A 109 -9.03 -8.67 -1.49
C VAL A 109 -8.54 -9.02 -2.89
N GLN A 110 -7.81 -8.09 -3.54
CA GLN A 110 -7.21 -8.34 -4.86
C GLN A 110 -6.20 -9.47 -4.83
N MET A 111 -5.38 -9.56 -3.77
CA MET A 111 -4.43 -10.64 -3.57
C MET A 111 -5.16 -11.98 -3.46
N TYR A 112 -6.21 -12.04 -2.64
CA TYR A 112 -7.04 -13.24 -2.50
C TYR A 112 -7.67 -13.65 -3.83
N CYS A 113 -8.26 -12.71 -4.58
CA CYS A 113 -8.81 -12.99 -5.91
C CYS A 113 -7.76 -13.52 -6.87
N ALA A 114 -6.55 -12.95 -6.85
CA ALA A 114 -5.45 -13.35 -7.72
C ALA A 114 -4.97 -14.78 -7.46
N ILE A 115 -5.06 -15.23 -6.21
CA ILE A 115 -4.58 -16.54 -5.78
C ILE A 115 -5.68 -17.60 -5.91
N ALA A 116 -6.87 -17.32 -5.37
CA ALA A 116 -7.91 -18.31 -5.15
C ALA A 116 -8.96 -18.36 -6.26
N VAL A 117 -9.23 -17.23 -6.92
CA VAL A 117 -10.35 -17.11 -7.86
C VAL A 117 -9.89 -17.19 -9.32
N ILE A 118 -8.71 -16.64 -9.62
CA ILE A 118 -8.22 -16.50 -11.00
C ILE A 118 -6.89 -17.26 -11.18
N PRO A 119 -6.90 -18.61 -11.19
CA PRO A 119 -5.70 -19.38 -11.46
C PRO A 119 -5.23 -19.12 -12.89
N ASN A 120 -4.13 -18.38 -13.03
CA ASN A 120 -3.62 -17.98 -14.33
C ASN A 120 -2.38 -18.79 -14.70
N ARG A 121 -2.44 -19.48 -15.84
CA ARG A 121 -1.33 -20.33 -16.33
C ARG A 121 -0.38 -19.57 -17.26
N LEU A 122 -0.79 -18.43 -17.80
CA LEU A 122 0.02 -17.63 -18.71
C LEU A 122 0.90 -16.64 -17.91
N PRO A 123 2.23 -16.75 -17.94
CA PRO A 123 3.11 -15.92 -17.11
C PRO A 123 2.90 -14.42 -17.32
N SER A 124 2.71 -13.98 -18.56
CA SER A 124 2.46 -12.57 -18.90
C SER A 124 1.15 -12.04 -18.34
N ALA A 125 0.14 -12.90 -18.20
CA ALA A 125 -1.14 -12.52 -17.60
C ALA A 125 -1.08 -12.60 -16.07
N ALA A 126 -0.31 -13.54 -15.52
CA ALA A 126 -0.02 -13.60 -14.09
C ALA A 126 0.72 -12.35 -13.60
N VAL A 127 1.81 -11.92 -14.27
CA VAL A 127 2.57 -10.71 -13.89
C VAL A 127 1.66 -9.48 -13.85
N HIS A 128 0.81 -9.32 -14.85
CA HIS A 128 -0.12 -8.20 -14.92
C HIS A 128 -1.18 -8.28 -13.84
N LEU A 129 -1.72 -9.47 -13.58
CA LEU A 129 -2.74 -9.68 -12.56
C LEU A 129 -2.19 -9.47 -11.14
N TRP A 130 -0.93 -9.83 -10.90
CA TRP A 130 -0.21 -9.57 -9.65
C TRP A 130 0.21 -8.11 -9.47
N SER A 131 0.31 -7.32 -10.54
CA SER A 131 0.66 -5.90 -10.40
C SER A 131 -0.41 -5.11 -9.65
N PHE A 132 -1.70 -5.49 -9.78
CA PHE A 132 -2.80 -4.83 -9.06
C PHE A 132 -2.65 -4.86 -7.54
N PRO A 133 -2.61 -6.03 -6.88
CA PRO A 133 -2.48 -6.07 -5.43
C PRO A 133 -1.14 -5.50 -4.96
N VAL A 134 -0.05 -5.72 -5.69
CA VAL A 134 1.28 -5.20 -5.31
C VAL A 134 1.32 -3.67 -5.36
N LEU A 135 0.82 -3.04 -6.42
CA LEU A 135 0.81 -1.59 -6.55
C LEU A 135 -0.19 -0.93 -5.59
N THR A 136 -1.36 -1.55 -5.39
CA THR A 136 -2.33 -1.10 -4.38
C THR A 136 -1.72 -1.16 -2.97
N LEU A 137 -0.97 -2.22 -2.67
CA LEU A 137 -0.28 -2.38 -1.40
C LEU A 137 0.84 -1.36 -1.22
N ALA A 138 1.66 -1.13 -2.25
CA ALA A 138 2.67 -0.08 -2.23
C ALA A 138 2.04 1.30 -1.96
N MET A 139 0.92 1.61 -2.62
CA MET A 139 0.16 2.85 -2.39
C MET A 139 -0.37 2.93 -0.94
N ALA A 140 -0.88 1.83 -0.39
CA ALA A 140 -1.35 1.76 0.99
C ALA A 140 -0.22 2.01 1.99
N VAL A 141 0.93 1.33 1.83
CA VAL A 141 2.12 1.49 2.68
C VAL A 141 2.66 2.93 2.58
N GLY A 142 2.77 3.45 1.36
CA GLY A 142 3.16 4.84 1.11
C GLY A 142 2.26 5.80 1.88
N THR A 143 0.94 5.60 1.80
CA THR A 143 -0.05 6.43 2.46
C THR A 143 0.07 6.34 3.99
N LEU A 144 0.14 5.14 4.54
CA LEU A 144 0.18 4.91 5.99
C LEU A 144 1.48 5.42 6.64
N SER A 145 2.60 5.38 5.92
CA SER A 145 3.89 5.86 6.44
C SER A 145 3.87 7.34 6.84
N GLY A 146 3.15 8.18 6.09
CA GLY A 146 3.12 9.62 6.33
C GLY A 146 4.47 10.33 6.19
N MET A 147 5.46 9.67 5.58
CA MET A 147 6.79 10.23 5.38
C MET A 147 6.85 10.99 4.05
N ARG A 148 7.83 11.89 3.89
CA ARG A 148 8.07 12.62 2.63
C ARG A 148 8.26 11.67 1.44
N TYR A 149 8.96 10.56 1.64
CA TYR A 149 9.10 9.52 0.62
C TYR A 149 7.82 8.71 0.41
N GLY A 150 7.00 8.54 1.45
CA GLY A 150 5.69 7.90 1.38
C GLY A 150 4.74 8.61 0.41
N TRP A 151 4.87 9.93 0.26
CA TRP A 151 4.14 10.69 -0.75
C TRP A 151 4.47 10.23 -2.17
N TRP A 152 5.76 10.10 -2.50
CA TRP A 152 6.20 9.61 -3.81
C TRP A 152 5.75 8.18 -4.06
N VAL A 153 5.89 7.30 -3.06
CA VAL A 153 5.42 5.90 -3.18
C VAL A 153 3.91 5.85 -3.44
N THR A 154 3.12 6.70 -2.78
CA THR A 154 1.67 6.78 -2.98
C THR A 154 1.32 7.26 -4.39
N VAL A 155 1.97 8.33 -4.87
CA VAL A 155 1.70 8.91 -6.18
C VAL A 155 2.15 7.98 -7.30
N LEU A 156 3.37 7.43 -7.22
CA LEU A 156 3.90 6.50 -8.21
C LEU A 156 3.15 5.18 -8.20
N GLY A 157 2.84 4.62 -7.02
CA GLY A 157 2.05 3.39 -6.89
C GLY A 157 0.65 3.55 -7.46
N GLY A 158 -0.05 4.65 -7.12
CA GLY A 158 -1.36 4.95 -7.68
C GLY A 158 -1.31 5.20 -9.20
N GLY A 159 -0.31 5.94 -9.69
CA GLY A 159 -0.14 6.20 -11.12
C GLY A 159 0.15 4.93 -11.93
N ALA A 160 1.05 4.08 -11.41
CA ALA A 160 1.34 2.77 -12.01
C ALA A 160 0.12 1.84 -11.97
N LEU A 161 -0.69 1.89 -10.91
CA LEU A 161 -1.93 1.11 -10.81
C LEU A 161 -2.92 1.54 -11.89
N LEU A 162 -3.08 2.85 -12.14
CA LEU A 162 -3.92 3.37 -13.23
C LEU A 162 -3.41 2.95 -14.61
N LEU A 163 -2.09 3.00 -14.83
CA LEU A 163 -1.49 2.49 -16.06
C LEU A 163 -1.78 0.98 -16.23
N SER A 164 -1.67 0.21 -15.15
CA SER A 164 -1.99 -1.23 -15.16
C SER A 164 -3.46 -1.50 -15.51
N VAL A 165 -4.40 -0.74 -14.95
CA VAL A 165 -5.82 -0.78 -15.31
C VAL A 165 -5.99 -0.53 -16.81
N MET A 166 -5.39 0.53 -17.34
CA MET A 166 -5.47 0.87 -18.77
C MET A 166 -4.94 -0.26 -19.66
N LEU A 167 -3.81 -0.87 -19.30
CA LEU A 167 -3.26 -2.00 -20.05
C LEU A 167 -4.18 -3.24 -19.99
N VAL A 168 -4.85 -3.51 -18.86
CA VAL A 168 -5.85 -4.60 -18.79
C VAL A 168 -7.04 -4.32 -19.69
N ILE A 169 -7.53 -3.07 -19.70
CA ILE A 169 -8.62 -2.66 -20.59
C ILE A 169 -8.22 -2.97 -22.04
N VAL A 170 -7.06 -2.49 -22.49
CA VAL A 170 -6.57 -2.75 -23.85
C VAL A 170 -6.49 -4.25 -24.14
N ARG A 171 -5.96 -5.06 -23.21
CA ARG A 171 -5.83 -6.51 -23.38
C ARG A 171 -7.19 -7.21 -23.50
N ILE A 172 -8.17 -6.81 -22.70
CA ILE A 172 -9.53 -7.36 -22.78
C ILE A 172 -10.21 -6.92 -24.09
N LEU A 173 -10.01 -5.67 -24.53
CA LEU A 173 -10.54 -5.19 -25.82
C LEU A 173 -10.00 -6.00 -27.00
N VAL A 174 -8.70 -6.25 -27.05
CA VAL A 174 -8.07 -7.09 -28.08
C VAL A 174 -8.65 -8.51 -28.04
N SER A 175 -8.82 -9.08 -26.84
CA SER A 175 -9.38 -10.42 -26.68
C SER A 175 -10.85 -10.49 -27.11
N ALA A 176 -11.64 -9.47 -26.78
CA ALA A 176 -13.05 -9.36 -27.14
C ALA A 176 -13.23 -9.19 -28.66
N ALA A 177 -12.38 -8.39 -29.31
CA ALA A 177 -12.39 -8.23 -30.77
C ALA A 177 -12.09 -9.56 -31.48
N PHE A 178 -11.11 -10.31 -30.98
CA PHE A 178 -10.78 -11.63 -31.50
C PHE A 178 -11.94 -12.63 -31.32
N LEU A 179 -12.55 -12.67 -30.12
CA LEU A 179 -13.71 -13.52 -29.83
C LEU A 179 -14.88 -13.21 -30.78
N ALA A 180 -15.19 -11.92 -30.98
CA ALA A 180 -16.27 -11.50 -31.88
C ALA A 180 -16.00 -11.91 -33.34
N GLY A 181 -14.74 -11.88 -33.79
CA GLY A 181 -14.35 -12.30 -35.14
C GLY A 181 -14.43 -13.80 -35.35
N VAL A 182 -13.91 -14.60 -34.42
CA VAL A 182 -13.79 -16.06 -34.58
C VAL A 182 -15.11 -16.79 -34.28
N TYR A 183 -15.88 -16.34 -33.29
CA TYR A 183 -17.08 -17.04 -32.80
C TYR A 183 -18.40 -16.41 -33.23
N GLY A 184 -18.37 -15.43 -34.15
CA GLY A 184 -19.56 -14.80 -34.71
C GLY A 184 -20.51 -14.25 -33.64
N ALA A 185 -21.78 -14.69 -33.67
CA ALA A 185 -22.82 -14.20 -32.75
C ALA A 185 -22.51 -14.50 -31.27
N PHE A 186 -21.96 -15.68 -30.96
CA PHE A 186 -21.58 -16.04 -29.59
C PHE A 186 -20.42 -15.16 -29.09
N GLY A 187 -19.44 -14.90 -29.96
CA GLY A 187 -18.32 -14.01 -29.67
C GLY A 187 -18.77 -12.57 -29.38
N LYS A 188 -19.77 -12.07 -30.12
CA LYS A 188 -20.36 -10.74 -29.89
C LYS A 188 -21.03 -10.64 -28.51
N ALA A 189 -21.73 -11.68 -28.07
CA ALA A 189 -22.32 -11.71 -26.73
C ALA A 189 -21.25 -11.78 -25.62
N ALA A 190 -20.21 -12.59 -25.79
CA ALA A 190 -19.10 -12.63 -24.83
C ALA A 190 -18.35 -11.28 -24.75
N ALA A 191 -18.21 -10.58 -25.88
CA ALA A 191 -17.62 -9.26 -25.93
C ALA A 191 -18.45 -8.23 -25.15
N THR A 192 -19.77 -8.19 -25.31
CA THR A 192 -20.63 -7.25 -24.57
C THR A 192 -20.56 -7.47 -23.05
N PHE A 193 -20.58 -8.72 -22.58
CA PHE A 193 -20.36 -9.02 -21.17
C PHE A 193 -18.98 -8.58 -20.67
N SER A 194 -17.94 -8.78 -21.49
CA SER A 194 -16.57 -8.36 -21.16
C SER A 194 -16.47 -6.84 -21.00
N PHE A 195 -17.15 -6.05 -21.84
CA PHE A 195 -17.20 -4.59 -21.69
C PHE A 195 -17.85 -4.14 -20.38
N VAL A 196 -18.94 -4.79 -19.95
CA VAL A 196 -19.59 -4.49 -18.68
C VAL A 196 -18.66 -4.84 -17.50
N SER A 197 -18.01 -6.00 -17.55
CA SER A 197 -17.02 -6.38 -16.53
C SER A 197 -15.83 -5.41 -16.49
N ILE A 198 -15.32 -4.97 -17.65
CA ILE A 198 -14.29 -3.94 -17.73
C ILE A 198 -14.75 -2.66 -17.05
N ALA A 199 -15.95 -2.17 -17.35
CA ALA A 199 -16.47 -0.94 -16.77
C ALA A 199 -16.53 -1.02 -15.25
N LEU A 200 -16.99 -2.16 -14.71
CA LEU A 200 -17.03 -2.41 -13.26
C LEU A 200 -15.62 -2.47 -12.65
N ILE A 201 -14.67 -3.18 -13.30
CA ILE A 201 -13.28 -3.26 -12.83
C ILE A 201 -12.63 -1.87 -12.87
N ALA A 202 -12.77 -1.13 -13.96
CA ALA A 202 -12.23 0.22 -14.10
C ALA A 202 -12.83 1.17 -13.07
N GLN A 203 -14.13 1.03 -12.77
CA GLN A 203 -14.79 1.82 -11.74
C GLN A 203 -14.23 1.49 -10.36
N VAL A 204 -14.16 0.20 -9.98
CA VAL A 204 -13.73 -0.18 -8.63
C VAL A 204 -12.22 -0.01 -8.45
N ALA A 205 -11.41 -0.55 -9.37
CA ALA A 205 -9.95 -0.53 -9.28
C ALA A 205 -9.33 0.81 -9.71
N GLY A 206 -9.99 1.59 -10.55
CA GLY A 206 -9.52 2.90 -10.99
C GLY A 206 -9.92 4.05 -10.05
N LEU A 207 -11.11 4.01 -9.43
CA LEU A 207 -11.54 5.11 -8.55
C LEU A 207 -10.69 5.22 -7.28
N VAL A 208 -10.34 4.09 -6.66
CA VAL A 208 -9.53 4.07 -5.42
C VAL A 208 -8.19 4.82 -5.58
N PRO A 209 -7.35 4.52 -6.59
CA PRO A 209 -6.12 5.27 -6.82
C PRO A 209 -6.37 6.72 -7.23
N ILE A 210 -7.41 7.03 -8.01
CA ILE A 210 -7.75 8.42 -8.37
C ILE A 210 -8.01 9.26 -7.12
N PHE A 211 -8.85 8.76 -6.20
CA PHE A 211 -9.15 9.47 -4.96
C PHE A 211 -7.91 9.60 -4.06
N HIS A 212 -7.08 8.56 -3.99
CA HIS A 212 -5.81 8.60 -3.26
C HIS A 212 -4.84 9.65 -3.80
N ILE A 213 -4.57 9.63 -5.10
CA ILE A 213 -3.65 10.56 -5.76
C ILE A 213 -4.20 11.99 -5.62
N ARG A 214 -5.50 12.20 -5.85
CA ARG A 214 -6.14 13.51 -5.69
C ARG A 214 -5.97 14.04 -4.26
N TRP A 215 -6.19 13.21 -3.25
CA TRP A 215 -5.97 13.61 -1.86
C TRP A 215 -4.48 13.87 -1.58
N ALA A 216 -3.58 12.98 -2.00
CA ALA A 216 -2.13 13.11 -1.80
C ALA A 216 -1.56 14.38 -2.46
N MET A 217 -2.09 14.78 -3.62
CA MET A 217 -1.69 15.99 -4.35
C MET A 217 -2.28 17.27 -3.74
N SER A 218 -3.32 17.19 -2.92
CA SER A 218 -3.92 18.35 -2.26
C SER A 218 -2.98 18.98 -1.23
N ARG A 219 -3.19 20.26 -0.90
CA ARG A 219 -2.41 20.95 0.15
C ARG A 219 -2.53 20.28 1.54
N ARG A 220 -3.62 19.55 1.80
CA ARG A 220 -3.81 18.81 3.06
C ARG A 220 -3.02 17.51 3.04
N GLY A 221 -3.09 16.76 1.93
CA GLY A 221 -2.29 15.55 1.72
C GLY A 221 -0.80 15.82 1.81
N LYS A 222 -0.29 16.79 1.04
CA LYS A 222 1.14 17.19 1.10
C LYS A 222 1.60 17.51 2.53
N ARG A 223 0.82 18.30 3.28
CA ARG A 223 1.07 18.58 4.70
C ARG A 223 1.10 17.32 5.59
N ALA A 224 0.23 16.34 5.31
CA ALA A 224 0.19 15.07 6.04
C ALA A 224 1.43 14.19 5.78
N PHE A 225 2.12 14.38 4.66
CA PHE A 225 3.41 13.74 4.34
C PHE A 225 4.64 14.62 4.66
N GLY A 226 4.43 15.86 5.09
CA GLY A 226 5.52 16.82 5.30
C GLY A 226 6.17 17.33 4.00
N VAL A 227 5.40 17.36 2.91
CA VAL A 227 5.74 17.97 1.60
C VAL A 227 5.15 19.37 1.49
#